data_AF-A0A2P2LSU9-F1
#
_entry.id   AF-A0A2P2LSU9-F1
#
_cell.length_a   1.000
_cell.length_b   1.000
_cell.length_c   1.000
_cell.angle_alpha   90.00
_cell.angle_beta   90.00
_cell.angle_gamma   90.00
#
_symmetry.space_group_name_H-M   'P 1'
#
loop_
_entity.id
_entity.type
_entity.pdbx_description
1 polymer ?
#
loop_
_entity_poly.entity_id
_entity_poly.type
_entity_poly.pdbx_seq_one_letter_code
_entity_poly.pdbx_strand_id
1 'polypeptide(L)'
;MQGSLWADSQKQENQSRAPEIDISELESLFSAASASDGANSKKAGGRRGSNVNKVEKVQLVDLRRAYNCEIMLTKIKVPLPDMINAVLALDSSSLDIDQVENLIKFCPTKEEIEMLKNYKGDKEMLGKCEQFFLELMRVPRIEAKLRVFAFRITFSSQVDDLRRNLNIINVATREVKESAKLRQIMQTILTLGNALNQGTARGSAVGFKLDSLLKLSDTRARNNKMTLMHYLCKLLAEKMPELLDFDKDLVHLEGASKIQLKALAEEMQAVSKGLEKVEQELTASDNDGAISSGFQKVLKNFLDTAEAEVRSLISLYSEVVSPLQALQLFISSMNCCLLVFVLNL
;
A
#
# COMPACT_ATOMS: atom_id res chain seq x y z
N MET A 1 -40.29 -9.48 3.30
CA MET A 1 -39.52 -9.09 4.50
C MET A 1 -39.93 -9.98 5.68
N GLN A 2 -39.57 -11.27 5.66
CA GLN A 2 -39.76 -12.14 6.84
C GLN A 2 -38.40 -12.28 7.52
N GLY A 3 -38.35 -11.98 8.82
CA GLY A 3 -37.11 -12.01 9.62
C GLY A 3 -36.36 -10.66 9.74
N SER A 4 -36.92 -9.56 9.24
CA SER A 4 -36.40 -8.21 9.55
C SER A 4 -37.11 -7.63 10.77
N LEU A 5 -36.44 -6.76 11.53
CA LEU A 5 -37.01 -6.01 12.66
C LEU A 5 -38.38 -5.35 12.32
N TRP A 6 -38.54 -4.92 11.06
CA TRP A 6 -39.75 -4.28 10.53
C TRP A 6 -40.92 -5.23 10.23
N ALA A 7 -40.68 -6.55 10.22
CA ALA A 7 -41.69 -7.55 9.89
C ALA A 7 -42.69 -7.77 11.04
N ASP A 8 -42.26 -7.53 12.28
CA ASP A 8 -43.05 -7.74 13.50
C ASP A 8 -43.76 -6.46 13.98
N SER A 9 -43.48 -5.31 13.34
CA SER A 9 -43.94 -4.00 13.79
C SER A 9 -45.46 -3.77 13.67
N GLN A 10 -46.19 -4.64 12.95
CA GLN A 10 -47.67 -4.58 12.84
C GLN A 10 -48.41 -5.57 13.76
N LYS A 11 -47.71 -6.44 14.51
CA LYS A 11 -48.34 -7.49 15.34
C LYS A 11 -48.19 -7.30 16.86
N GLN A 12 -47.59 -6.21 17.32
CA GLN A 12 -47.44 -5.91 18.74
C GLN A 12 -48.49 -4.89 19.20
N GLU A 13 -49.69 -5.36 19.56
CA GLU A 13 -50.78 -4.51 20.09
C GLU A 13 -50.55 -3.96 21.51
N ASN A 14 -49.41 -4.22 22.17
CA ASN A 14 -49.22 -3.87 23.58
C ASN A 14 -47.80 -3.40 24.01
N GLN A 15 -47.02 -2.78 23.11
CA GLN A 15 -45.81 -2.04 23.48
C GLN A 15 -45.82 -0.63 22.90
N SER A 16 -45.25 0.31 23.66
CA SER A 16 -45.27 1.77 23.45
C SER A 16 -45.15 2.15 21.97
N ARG A 17 -46.24 2.70 21.43
CA ARG A 17 -46.28 3.32 20.10
C ARG A 17 -45.20 4.40 20.04
N ALA A 18 -44.49 4.51 18.91
CA ALA A 18 -43.54 5.60 18.71
C ALA A 18 -44.18 6.94 19.11
N PRO A 19 -43.44 7.83 19.79
CA PRO A 19 -44.00 9.08 20.28
C PRO A 19 -44.62 9.87 19.11
N GLU A 20 -45.77 10.50 19.37
CA GLU A 20 -46.36 11.41 18.40
C GLU A 20 -45.37 12.54 18.13
N ILE A 21 -45.00 12.70 16.86
CA ILE A 21 -44.08 13.75 16.43
C ILE A 21 -44.90 14.98 16.13
N ASP A 22 -44.64 16.07 16.85
CA ASP A 22 -45.17 17.38 16.49
C ASP A 22 -44.49 17.85 15.21
N ILE A 23 -45.22 17.72 14.10
CA ILE A 23 -44.74 18.08 12.77
C ILE A 23 -44.45 19.58 12.69
N SER A 24 -45.17 20.42 13.45
CA SER A 24 -44.95 21.87 13.43
C SER A 24 -43.67 22.24 14.15
N GLU A 25 -43.39 21.60 15.30
CA GLU A 25 -42.12 21.78 16.02
C GLU A 25 -40.95 21.27 15.16
N LEU A 26 -41.10 20.08 14.56
CA LEU A 26 -40.10 19.47 13.68
C LEU A 26 -39.80 20.37 12.47
N GLU A 27 -40.83 20.89 11.81
CA GLU A 27 -40.66 21.84 10.69
C GLU A 27 -40.04 23.15 11.15
N SER A 28 -40.36 23.67 12.34
CA SER A 28 -39.74 24.90 12.84
C SER A 28 -38.25 24.71 13.16
N LEU A 29 -37.88 23.56 13.73
CA LEU A 29 -36.51 23.26 14.17
C LEU A 29 -35.61 22.80 13.02
N PHE A 30 -36.18 22.12 12.03
CA PHE A 30 -35.43 21.45 10.95
C PHE A 30 -35.80 21.93 9.54
N SER A 31 -36.55 23.02 9.40
CA SER A 31 -36.74 23.67 8.10
C SER A 31 -35.41 24.23 7.58
N ALA A 32 -35.22 24.13 6.26
CA ALA A 32 -34.14 24.84 5.60
C ALA A 32 -34.35 26.34 5.80
N ALA A 33 -33.38 27.01 6.44
CA ALA A 33 -33.47 28.42 6.78
C ALA A 33 -33.77 29.26 5.53
N SER A 34 -35.00 29.77 5.42
CA SER A 34 -35.35 30.83 4.48
C SER A 34 -35.08 32.17 5.13
N ALA A 35 -34.27 33.00 4.47
CA ALA A 35 -33.89 34.31 4.96
C ALA A 35 -35.06 35.30 4.82
N SER A 36 -36.06 35.19 5.69
CA SER A 36 -37.03 36.27 5.96
C SER A 36 -37.85 35.95 7.22
N ASP A 37 -37.42 36.46 8.37
CA ASP A 37 -38.22 37.47 9.08
C ASP A 37 -37.61 37.82 10.45
N GLY A 38 -37.39 39.11 10.65
CA GLY A 38 -36.92 39.69 11.90
C GLY A 38 -37.29 41.17 11.92
N ALA A 39 -38.59 41.47 11.91
CA ALA A 39 -39.09 42.82 12.09
C ALA A 39 -39.18 43.20 13.58
N ASN A 40 -38.63 44.38 13.88
CA ASN A 40 -38.76 45.20 15.09
C ASN A 40 -37.95 44.87 16.36
N SER A 41 -36.72 45.39 16.40
CA SER A 41 -36.38 46.38 17.45
C SER A 41 -35.37 47.43 16.93
N LYS A 42 -35.68 48.70 17.17
CA LYS A 42 -34.90 49.88 16.72
C LYS A 42 -33.67 50.09 17.63
N LYS A 43 -32.46 50.20 17.04
CA LYS A 43 -31.47 51.27 17.35
C LYS A 43 -30.20 51.19 16.49
N ALA A 44 -29.98 52.28 15.75
CA ALA A 44 -28.73 52.93 15.31
C ALA A 44 -27.43 52.11 15.13
N GLY A 45 -26.83 52.23 13.93
CA GLY A 45 -25.41 51.97 13.70
C GLY A 45 -25.10 51.50 12.27
N GLY A 46 -24.93 52.43 11.34
CA GLY A 46 -24.71 52.12 9.93
C GLY A 46 -23.39 51.40 9.64
N ARG A 47 -23.46 50.34 8.83
CA ARG A 47 -22.44 49.95 7.86
C ARG A 47 -23.11 49.25 6.68
N ARG A 48 -23.19 49.98 5.56
CA ARG A 48 -23.61 49.47 4.24
C ARG A 48 -22.66 48.34 3.83
N GLY A 49 -23.15 47.10 3.88
CA GLY A 49 -22.63 45.99 3.09
C GLY A 49 -23.66 45.67 2.02
N SER A 50 -23.27 45.79 0.75
CA SER A 50 -24.09 45.47 -0.41
C SER A 50 -24.65 44.05 -0.34
N ASN A 51 -25.97 43.90 -0.40
CA ASN A 51 -26.63 42.65 -0.78
C ASN A 51 -26.15 42.26 -2.18
N VAL A 52 -25.11 41.45 -2.24
CA VAL A 52 -24.86 40.62 -3.41
C VAL A 52 -25.88 39.48 -3.29
N ASN A 53 -26.89 39.48 -4.16
CA ASN A 53 -27.72 38.31 -4.40
C ASN A 53 -26.79 37.13 -4.69
N LYS A 54 -26.50 36.30 -3.69
CA LYS A 54 -25.90 34.99 -3.92
C LYS A 54 -26.94 34.22 -4.71
N VAL A 55 -26.70 34.07 -6.01
CA VAL A 55 -27.46 33.16 -6.86
C VAL A 55 -27.48 31.81 -6.14
N GLU A 56 -28.66 31.33 -5.75
CA GLU A 56 -28.81 30.04 -5.10
C GLU A 56 -28.29 28.97 -6.04
N LYS A 57 -27.16 28.36 -5.66
CA LYS A 57 -26.58 27.27 -6.43
C LYS A 57 -27.40 26.02 -6.18
N VAL A 58 -27.71 25.30 -7.26
CA VAL A 58 -28.40 24.02 -7.18
C VAL A 58 -27.40 22.97 -6.71
N GLN A 59 -27.72 22.33 -5.59
CA GLN A 59 -26.89 21.29 -5.00
C GLN A 59 -27.61 19.94 -5.11
N LEU A 60 -26.97 18.99 -5.79
CA LEU A 60 -27.51 17.68 -6.09
C LEU A 60 -26.77 16.58 -5.30
N VAL A 61 -25.46 16.75 -5.14
CA VAL A 61 -24.62 15.86 -4.34
C VAL A 61 -24.85 16.14 -2.86
N ASP A 62 -24.84 15.07 -2.06
CA ASP A 62 -24.95 15.17 -0.59
C ASP A 62 -24.03 16.26 -0.03
N LEU A 63 -24.56 17.06 0.91
CA LEU A 63 -23.89 18.24 1.43
C LEU A 63 -22.51 17.93 2.01
N ARG A 64 -22.37 16.81 2.73
CA ARG A 64 -21.09 16.41 3.32
C ARG A 64 -20.12 15.94 2.24
N ARG A 65 -20.58 15.18 1.25
CA ARG A 65 -19.76 14.73 0.12
C ARG A 65 -19.27 15.91 -0.74
N ALA A 66 -20.15 16.86 -1.03
CA ALA A 66 -19.85 18.07 -1.77
C ALA A 66 -18.84 18.96 -1.02
N TYR A 67 -19.06 19.20 0.28
CA TYR A 67 -18.16 19.99 1.11
C TYR A 67 -16.75 19.38 1.21
N ASN A 68 -16.65 18.07 1.41
CA ASN A 68 -15.36 17.38 1.42
C ASN A 68 -14.65 17.47 0.06
N CYS A 69 -15.41 17.41 -1.04
CA CYS A 69 -14.87 17.58 -2.38
C CYS A 69 -14.33 18.99 -2.58
N GLU A 70 -15.07 20.00 -2.16
CA GLU A 70 -14.61 21.39 -2.25
C GLU A 70 -13.34 21.63 -1.41
N ILE A 71 -13.27 21.07 -0.20
CA ILE A 71 -12.03 21.12 0.61
C ILE A 71 -10.87 20.48 -0.14
N MET A 72 -11.08 19.29 -0.72
CA MET A 72 -10.03 18.62 -1.50
C MET A 72 -9.57 19.51 -2.67
N LEU A 73 -10.50 20.12 -3.41
CA LEU A 73 -10.18 21.02 -4.51
C LEU A 73 -9.36 22.25 -4.06
N THR A 74 -9.53 22.75 -2.83
CA THR A 74 -8.66 23.82 -2.32
C THR A 74 -7.19 23.40 -2.13
N LYS A 75 -6.93 22.10 -1.98
CA LYS A 75 -5.57 21.55 -1.88
C LYS A 75 -4.91 21.38 -3.26
N ILE A 76 -5.71 21.27 -4.32
CA ILE A 76 -5.24 21.21 -5.70
C ILE A 76 -5.19 22.64 -6.24
N LYS A 77 -4.01 23.24 -6.27
CA LYS A 77 -3.79 24.62 -6.74
C LYS A 77 -3.74 24.75 -8.27
N VAL A 78 -4.32 23.79 -8.98
CA VAL A 78 -4.34 23.71 -10.44
C VAL A 78 -5.77 23.98 -10.92
N PRO A 79 -5.99 24.90 -11.86
CA PRO A 79 -7.30 25.11 -12.45
C PRO A 79 -7.88 23.83 -13.05
N LEU A 80 -9.21 23.66 -13.00
CA LEU A 80 -9.87 22.43 -13.47
C LEU A 80 -9.49 22.01 -14.90
N PRO A 81 -9.44 22.90 -15.91
CA PRO A 81 -9.02 22.51 -17.26
C PRO A 81 -7.56 22.02 -17.32
N ASP A 82 -6.67 22.69 -16.59
CA ASP A 82 -5.25 22.35 -16.54
C ASP A 82 -5.02 21.03 -15.82
N MET A 83 -5.82 20.74 -14.79
CA MET A 83 -5.82 19.46 -14.08
C MET A 83 -6.22 18.31 -15.02
N ILE A 84 -7.27 18.47 -15.83
CA ILE A 84 -7.66 17.45 -16.83
C ILE A 84 -6.54 17.23 -17.84
N ASN A 85 -5.92 18.31 -18.33
CA ASN A 85 -4.79 18.22 -19.24
C ASN A 85 -3.59 17.51 -18.61
N ALA A 86 -3.28 17.80 -17.34
CA ALA A 86 -2.19 17.13 -16.60
C ALA A 86 -2.46 15.63 -16.44
N VAL A 87 -3.69 15.23 -16.16
CA VAL A 87 -4.08 13.80 -16.08
C VAL A 87 -3.93 13.11 -17.44
N LEU A 88 -4.41 13.74 -18.52
CA LEU A 88 -4.28 13.18 -19.87
C LEU A 88 -2.83 13.16 -20.38
N ALA A 89 -2.01 14.10 -19.93
CA ALA A 89 -0.58 14.14 -20.23
C ALA A 89 0.26 13.23 -19.31
N LEU A 90 -0.34 12.66 -18.26
CA LEU A 90 0.34 11.91 -17.19
C LEU A 90 1.49 12.72 -16.57
N ASP A 91 1.27 14.02 -16.37
CA ASP A 91 2.30 14.98 -15.96
C ASP A 91 2.48 15.04 -14.44
N SER A 92 3.48 14.32 -13.95
CA SER A 92 3.87 14.25 -12.54
C SER A 92 4.52 15.54 -12.00
N SER A 93 4.81 16.53 -12.85
CA SER A 93 5.30 17.85 -12.39
C SER A 93 4.17 18.79 -11.98
N SER A 94 2.98 18.57 -12.53
CA SER A 94 1.77 19.36 -12.23
C SER A 94 0.93 18.74 -11.11
N LEU A 95 0.87 17.41 -11.04
CA LEU A 95 0.11 16.66 -10.04
C LEU A 95 0.99 15.62 -9.36
N ASP A 96 1.14 15.74 -8.05
CA ASP A 96 1.85 14.74 -7.23
C ASP A 96 0.96 13.53 -6.89
N ILE A 97 1.56 12.49 -6.30
CA ILE A 97 0.84 11.26 -5.96
C ILE A 97 -0.31 11.49 -4.98
N ASP A 98 -0.13 12.37 -3.98
CA ASP A 98 -1.17 12.64 -2.99
C ASP A 98 -2.37 13.35 -3.63
N GLN A 99 -2.11 14.26 -4.57
CA GLN A 99 -3.15 14.93 -5.35
C GLN A 99 -3.89 13.95 -6.25
N VAL A 100 -3.18 13.05 -6.95
CA VAL A 100 -3.80 12.04 -7.81
C VAL A 100 -4.66 11.06 -6.99
N GLU A 101 -4.17 10.59 -5.84
CA GLU A 101 -4.94 9.72 -4.94
C GLU A 101 -6.19 10.42 -4.37
N ASN A 102 -6.07 11.71 -4.06
CA ASN A 102 -7.23 12.52 -3.70
C ASN A 102 -8.22 12.63 -4.88
N LEU A 103 -7.76 12.86 -6.10
CA LEU A 103 -8.63 12.89 -7.28
C LEU A 103 -9.37 11.55 -7.47
N ILE A 104 -8.68 10.42 -7.33
CA ILE A 104 -9.28 9.07 -7.39
C ILE A 104 -10.38 8.92 -6.33
N LYS A 105 -10.08 9.28 -5.08
CA LYS A 105 -11.03 9.19 -3.96
C LYS A 105 -12.30 10.01 -4.18
N PHE A 106 -12.17 11.13 -4.88
CA PHE A 106 -13.26 12.07 -5.12
C PHE A 106 -13.89 11.96 -6.51
N CYS A 107 -13.51 10.98 -7.33
CA CYS A 107 -14.21 10.65 -8.58
C CYS A 107 -15.71 10.46 -8.34
N PRO A 108 -16.57 10.90 -9.28
CA PRO A 108 -18.01 10.76 -9.14
C PRO A 108 -18.42 9.28 -9.20
N THR A 109 -19.36 8.89 -8.34
CA THR A 109 -19.93 7.53 -8.38
C THR A 109 -20.83 7.35 -9.60
N LYS A 110 -21.20 6.11 -9.92
CA LYS A 110 -22.12 5.82 -11.04
C LYS A 110 -23.46 6.52 -10.86
N GLU A 111 -23.96 6.54 -9.63
CA GLU A 111 -25.22 7.18 -9.25
C GLU A 111 -25.12 8.70 -9.43
N GLU A 112 -24.01 9.33 -9.01
CA GLU A 112 -23.76 10.76 -9.19
C GLU A 112 -23.63 11.13 -10.67
N ILE A 113 -22.95 10.30 -11.47
CA ILE A 113 -22.85 10.47 -12.92
C ILE A 113 -24.24 10.43 -13.58
N GLU A 114 -25.08 9.45 -13.23
CA GLU A 114 -26.44 9.32 -13.77
C GLU A 114 -27.33 10.49 -13.35
N MET A 115 -27.24 10.91 -12.09
CA MET A 115 -27.96 12.07 -11.56
C MET A 115 -27.60 13.35 -12.35
N LEU A 116 -26.31 13.60 -12.58
CA LEU A 116 -25.84 14.76 -13.34
C LEU A 116 -26.19 14.70 -14.83
N LYS A 117 -26.24 13.50 -15.43
CA LYS A 117 -26.71 13.30 -16.81
C LYS A 117 -28.20 13.61 -16.97
N ASN A 118 -29.00 13.23 -15.98
CA ASN A 118 -30.45 13.38 -16.01
C ASN A 118 -30.93 14.77 -15.56
N TYR A 119 -30.03 15.61 -15.02
CA TYR A 119 -30.35 16.98 -14.64
C TYR A 119 -30.68 17.84 -15.88
N LYS A 120 -31.91 18.35 -15.92
CA LYS A 120 -32.45 19.16 -17.02
C LYS A 120 -32.40 20.67 -16.77
N GLY A 121 -31.97 21.09 -15.57
CA GLY A 121 -31.83 22.50 -15.23
C GLY A 121 -30.57 23.11 -15.82
N ASP A 122 -30.32 24.38 -15.47
CA ASP A 122 -29.12 25.08 -15.90
C ASP A 122 -27.88 24.53 -15.18
N LYS A 123 -26.99 23.91 -15.95
CA LYS A 123 -25.76 23.32 -15.41
C LYS A 123 -24.82 24.38 -14.85
N GLU A 124 -24.89 25.64 -15.28
CA GLU A 124 -24.03 26.72 -14.74
C GLU A 124 -24.40 27.09 -13.30
N MET A 125 -25.65 26.80 -12.89
CA MET A 125 -26.15 27.05 -11.54
C MET A 125 -25.75 25.98 -10.54
N LEU A 126 -25.11 24.89 -10.97
CA LEU A 126 -24.72 23.80 -10.07
C LEU A 126 -23.58 24.20 -9.11
N GLY A 127 -23.56 23.54 -7.95
CA GLY A 127 -22.49 23.64 -6.95
C GLY A 127 -21.09 23.32 -7.52
N LYS A 128 -20.03 23.73 -6.81
CA LYS A 128 -18.65 23.55 -7.32
C LYS A 128 -18.27 22.07 -7.46
N CYS A 129 -18.77 21.22 -6.56
CA CYS A 129 -18.56 19.78 -6.62
C CYS A 129 -19.13 19.19 -7.92
N GLU A 130 -20.35 19.57 -8.27
CA GLU A 130 -21.03 19.14 -9.48
C GLU A 130 -20.32 19.67 -10.74
N GLN A 131 -19.85 20.93 -10.74
CA GLN A 131 -19.03 21.47 -11.84
C GLN A 131 -17.75 20.63 -12.04
N PHE A 132 -17.08 20.28 -10.96
CA PHE A 132 -15.91 19.42 -11.01
C PHE A 132 -16.24 18.04 -11.59
N PHE A 133 -17.34 17.42 -11.17
CA PHE A 133 -17.78 16.14 -11.70
C PHE A 133 -18.12 16.22 -13.18
N LEU A 134 -18.78 17.29 -13.62
CA LEU A 134 -19.08 17.52 -15.04
C LEU A 134 -17.80 17.59 -15.87
N GLU A 135 -16.75 18.25 -15.39
CA GLU A 135 -15.44 18.27 -16.08
C GLU A 135 -14.78 16.89 -16.13
N LEU A 136 -14.77 16.14 -15.02
CA LEU A 136 -14.24 14.77 -15.00
C LEU A 136 -15.00 13.84 -15.96
N MET A 137 -16.32 14.00 -16.06
CA MET A 137 -17.18 13.20 -16.94
C MET A 137 -16.92 13.42 -18.43
N ARG A 138 -16.23 14.50 -18.82
CA ARG A 138 -15.79 14.72 -20.21
C ARG A 138 -14.73 13.72 -20.63
N VAL A 139 -13.98 13.17 -19.68
CA VAL A 139 -12.94 12.18 -19.92
C VAL A 139 -13.51 10.78 -19.70
N PRO A 140 -13.55 9.93 -20.75
CA PRO A 140 -13.98 8.54 -20.58
C PRO A 140 -13.08 7.81 -19.58
N ARG A 141 -13.69 7.07 -18.65
CA ARG A 141 -12.97 6.24 -17.66
C ARG A 141 -11.89 7.01 -16.88
N ILE A 142 -12.18 8.27 -16.51
CA ILE A 142 -11.25 9.14 -15.77
C ILE A 142 -10.63 8.49 -14.54
N GLU A 143 -11.40 7.72 -13.75
CA GLU A 143 -10.87 7.00 -12.58
C GLU A 143 -9.79 5.98 -12.99
N ALA A 144 -9.99 5.24 -14.08
CA ALA A 144 -9.00 4.29 -14.59
C ALA A 144 -7.73 5.02 -15.07
N LYS A 145 -7.89 6.13 -15.79
CA LYS A 145 -6.75 6.97 -16.23
C LYS A 145 -5.97 7.56 -15.05
N LEU A 146 -6.66 8.01 -14.00
CA LEU A 146 -6.02 8.47 -12.76
C LEU A 146 -5.27 7.35 -12.04
N ARG A 147 -5.82 6.14 -11.97
CA ARG A 147 -5.13 4.98 -11.38
C ARG A 147 -3.88 4.59 -12.16
N VAL A 148 -3.95 4.65 -13.49
CA VAL A 148 -2.79 4.49 -14.38
C VAL A 148 -1.74 5.58 -14.12
N PHE A 149 -2.17 6.82 -13.92
CA PHE A 149 -1.28 7.92 -13.61
C PHE A 149 -0.59 7.75 -12.26
N ALA A 150 -1.33 7.38 -11.21
CA ALA A 150 -0.77 7.08 -9.89
C ALA A 150 0.28 5.94 -9.97
N PHE A 151 -0.03 4.87 -10.71
CA PHE A 151 0.92 3.79 -10.95
C PHE A 151 2.17 4.28 -11.67
N ARG A 152 2.04 5.08 -12.73
CA ARG A 152 3.19 5.66 -13.44
C ARG A 152 4.09 6.49 -12.52
N ILE A 153 3.52 7.31 -11.63
CA ILE A 153 4.30 8.13 -10.69
C ILE A 153 5.14 7.25 -9.75
N THR A 154 4.55 6.15 -9.27
CA THR A 154 5.16 5.29 -8.24
C THR A 154 5.99 4.13 -8.79
N PHE A 155 5.89 3.86 -10.10
CA PHE A 155 6.49 2.70 -10.74
C PHE A 155 8.00 2.59 -10.53
N SER A 156 8.76 3.67 -10.81
CA SER A 156 10.22 3.63 -10.71
C SER A 156 10.67 3.31 -9.29
N SER A 157 10.11 3.98 -8.28
CA SER A 157 10.47 3.71 -6.89
C SER A 157 10.12 2.28 -6.46
N GLN A 158 8.97 1.75 -6.89
CA GLN A 158 8.59 0.37 -6.57
C GLN A 158 9.56 -0.65 -7.19
N VAL A 159 9.93 -0.45 -8.46
CA VAL A 159 10.91 -1.33 -9.14
C VAL A 159 12.29 -1.23 -8.50
N ASP A 160 12.74 -0.02 -8.15
CA ASP A 160 14.05 0.20 -7.53
C ASP A 160 14.13 -0.43 -6.14
N ASP A 161 13.09 -0.26 -5.31
CA ASP A 161 13.03 -0.87 -3.98
C ASP A 161 13.00 -2.41 -4.06
N LEU A 162 12.18 -2.98 -4.95
CA LEU A 162 12.13 -4.42 -5.21
C LEU A 162 13.51 -4.94 -5.66
N ARG A 163 14.14 -4.29 -6.64
CA ARG A 163 15.44 -4.66 -7.18
C ARG A 163 16.53 -4.60 -6.10
N ARG A 164 16.54 -3.54 -5.27
CA ARG A 164 17.46 -3.40 -4.14
C ARG A 164 17.30 -4.55 -3.16
N ASN A 165 16.07 -4.84 -2.75
CA ASN A 165 15.79 -5.89 -1.77
C ASN A 165 16.18 -7.27 -2.30
N LEU A 166 15.84 -7.58 -3.56
CA LEU A 166 16.27 -8.82 -4.23
C LEU A 166 17.79 -8.94 -4.29
N ASN A 167 18.50 -7.87 -4.62
CA ASN A 167 19.96 -7.87 -4.66
C ASN A 167 20.60 -8.10 -3.28
N ILE A 168 20.08 -7.47 -2.22
CA ILE A 168 20.55 -7.70 -0.85
C ILE A 168 20.40 -9.18 -0.48
N ILE A 169 19.23 -9.75 -0.76
CA ILE A 169 18.97 -11.18 -0.50
C ILE A 169 19.93 -12.08 -1.30
N ASN A 170 20.13 -11.78 -2.59
CA ASN A 170 21.00 -12.56 -3.46
C ASN A 170 22.45 -12.56 -2.95
N VAL A 171 22.96 -11.38 -2.62
CA VAL A 171 24.33 -11.21 -2.11
C VAL A 171 24.49 -11.90 -0.77
N ALA A 172 23.58 -11.69 0.18
CA ALA A 172 23.61 -12.36 1.49
C ALA A 172 23.56 -13.89 1.37
N THR A 173 22.76 -14.41 0.43
CA THR A 173 22.67 -15.86 0.18
C THR A 173 24.00 -16.40 -0.35
N ARG A 174 24.66 -15.66 -1.24
CA ARG A 174 25.98 -16.02 -1.76
C ARG A 174 27.05 -15.98 -0.67
N GLU A 175 27.10 -14.91 0.11
CA GLU A 175 28.00 -14.73 1.27
C GLU A 175 27.94 -15.93 2.23
N VAL A 176 26.73 -16.34 2.63
CA VAL A 176 26.53 -17.49 3.53
C VAL A 176 26.99 -18.80 2.89
N LYS A 177 26.73 -19.02 1.59
CA LYS A 177 27.09 -20.26 0.88
C LYS A 177 28.60 -20.38 0.67
N GLU A 178 29.26 -19.26 0.39
CA GLU A 178 30.66 -19.21 -0.05
C GLU A 178 31.63 -18.98 1.11
N SER A 179 31.19 -18.44 2.26
CA SER A 179 32.08 -18.21 3.41
C SER A 179 32.72 -19.52 3.91
N ALA A 180 34.01 -19.66 3.65
CA ALA A 180 34.83 -20.75 4.17
C ALA A 180 34.96 -20.67 5.70
N LYS A 181 35.04 -19.44 6.23
CA LYS A 181 35.17 -19.20 7.67
C LYS A 181 33.93 -19.68 8.43
N LEU A 182 32.74 -19.31 7.96
CA LEU A 182 31.48 -19.78 8.53
C LEU A 182 31.41 -21.31 8.54
N ARG A 183 31.78 -21.95 7.42
CA ARG A 183 31.80 -23.41 7.29
C ARG A 183 32.71 -24.08 8.32
N GLN A 184 33.90 -23.52 8.54
CA GLN A 184 34.88 -24.06 9.51
C GLN A 184 34.42 -23.85 10.96
N ILE A 185 33.77 -22.73 11.28
CA ILE A 185 33.14 -22.49 12.58
C ILE A 185 32.03 -23.52 12.83
N MET A 186 31.14 -23.73 11.86
CA MET A 186 30.06 -24.73 11.98
C MET A 186 30.62 -26.14 12.19
N GLN A 187 31.68 -26.52 11.48
CA GLN A 187 32.35 -27.81 11.67
C GLN A 187 32.97 -27.94 13.07
N THR A 188 33.56 -26.87 13.59
CA THR A 188 34.11 -26.83 14.95
C THR A 188 33.01 -27.02 15.99
N ILE A 189 31.87 -26.35 15.82
CA ILE A 189 30.69 -26.52 16.68
C ILE A 189 30.18 -27.96 16.64
N LEU A 190 30.11 -28.58 15.45
CA LEU A 190 29.70 -29.98 15.31
C LEU A 190 30.64 -30.93 16.07
N THR A 191 31.96 -30.73 15.94
CA THR A 191 32.97 -31.52 16.65
C THR A 191 32.85 -31.37 18.17
N LEU A 192 32.67 -30.14 18.65
CA LEU A 192 32.44 -29.89 20.09
C LEU A 192 31.14 -30.55 20.57
N GLY A 193 30.06 -30.43 19.81
CA GLY A 193 28.78 -31.05 20.10
C GLY A 193 28.87 -32.57 20.19
N ASN A 194 29.53 -33.22 19.23
CA ASN A 194 29.74 -34.67 19.23
C ASN A 194 30.60 -35.12 20.41
N ALA A 195 31.67 -34.41 20.73
CA ALA A 195 32.52 -34.72 21.88
C ALA A 195 31.76 -34.61 23.21
N LEU A 196 30.95 -33.56 23.40
CA LEU A 196 30.14 -33.38 24.61
C LEU A 196 29.03 -34.41 24.76
N ASN A 197 28.50 -34.91 23.63
CA ASN A 197 27.41 -35.89 23.61
C ASN A 197 27.90 -37.33 23.41
N GLN A 198 29.20 -37.59 23.54
CA GLN A 198 29.77 -38.92 23.36
C GLN A 198 29.08 -39.94 24.29
N GLY A 199 28.72 -41.10 23.74
CA GLY A 199 27.99 -42.14 24.48
C GLY A 199 26.47 -41.92 24.57
N THR A 200 25.94 -40.84 23.99
CA THR A 200 24.49 -40.62 23.84
C THR A 200 24.07 -40.81 22.39
N ALA A 201 22.76 -40.90 22.14
CA ALA A 201 22.20 -40.92 20.78
C ALA A 201 22.56 -39.69 19.92
N ARG A 202 23.12 -38.63 20.53
CA ARG A 202 23.52 -37.38 19.86
C ARG A 202 25.03 -37.25 19.62
N GLY A 203 25.84 -38.25 20.00
CA GLY A 203 27.31 -38.18 19.97
C GLY A 203 27.98 -38.38 18.60
N SER A 204 27.22 -38.70 17.56
CA SER A 204 27.72 -38.98 16.21
C SER A 204 26.91 -38.26 15.13
N ALA A 205 26.53 -37.01 15.40
CA ALA A 205 25.79 -36.21 14.44
C ALA A 205 26.66 -35.84 13.22
N VAL A 206 26.04 -35.83 12.04
CA VAL A 206 26.65 -35.36 10.78
C VAL A 206 26.31 -33.88 10.48
N GLY A 207 25.47 -33.27 11.32
CA GLY A 207 25.01 -31.90 11.21
C GLY A 207 24.06 -31.55 12.37
N PHE A 208 23.72 -30.26 12.49
CA PHE A 208 22.79 -29.78 13.51
C PHE A 208 21.90 -28.66 12.95
N LYS A 209 20.74 -28.45 13.60
CA LYS A 209 19.86 -27.32 13.28
C LYS A 209 20.50 -26.01 13.75
N LEU A 210 20.44 -24.94 12.96
CA LEU A 210 21.02 -23.65 13.36
C LEU A 210 20.39 -23.06 14.63
N ASP A 211 19.14 -23.36 14.95
CA ASP A 211 18.55 -22.97 16.24
C ASP A 211 19.35 -23.52 17.45
N SER A 212 20.16 -24.56 17.23
CA SER A 212 21.08 -25.10 18.25
C SER A 212 22.25 -24.15 18.55
N LEU A 213 22.56 -23.19 17.68
CA LEU A 213 23.57 -22.16 17.94
C LEU A 213 23.20 -21.32 19.17
N LEU A 214 21.91 -21.03 19.37
CA LEU A 214 21.44 -20.31 20.55
C LEU A 214 21.75 -21.07 21.85
N LYS A 215 21.74 -22.41 21.80
CA LYS A 215 22.00 -23.28 22.96
C LYS A 215 23.46 -23.31 23.40
N LEU A 216 24.38 -22.82 22.56
CA LEU A 216 25.79 -22.72 22.93
C LEU A 216 25.98 -21.72 24.08
N SER A 217 25.14 -20.69 24.14
CA SER A 217 25.12 -19.72 25.25
C SER A 217 24.50 -20.30 26.53
N ASP A 218 23.60 -21.27 26.40
CA ASP A 218 22.91 -21.91 27.52
C ASP A 218 23.73 -23.04 28.16
N THR A 219 24.58 -23.71 27.36
CA THR A 219 25.38 -24.85 27.81
C THR A 219 26.56 -24.36 28.64
N ARG A 220 26.52 -24.60 29.96
CA ARG A 220 27.55 -24.16 30.92
C ARG A 220 28.55 -25.26 31.26
N ALA A 221 29.80 -24.85 31.49
CA ALA A 221 30.81 -25.70 32.09
C ALA A 221 30.43 -26.05 33.54
N ARG A 222 31.01 -27.13 34.09
CA ARG A 222 30.72 -27.62 35.46
C ARG A 222 30.88 -26.55 36.55
N ASN A 223 31.75 -25.56 36.34
CA ASN A 223 31.99 -24.47 37.28
C ASN A 223 31.03 -23.28 37.11
N ASN A 224 30.07 -23.34 36.18
CA ASN A 224 29.11 -22.28 35.81
C ASN A 224 29.71 -20.92 35.38
N LYS A 225 31.04 -20.78 35.32
CA LYS A 225 31.74 -19.53 34.97
C LYS A 225 31.91 -19.32 33.47
N MET A 226 31.74 -20.37 32.67
CA MET A 226 31.98 -20.34 31.22
C MET A 226 30.87 -21.09 30.49
N THR A 227 30.44 -20.57 29.35
CA THR A 227 29.50 -21.24 28.44
C THR A 227 30.26 -21.90 27.28
N LEU A 228 29.59 -22.76 26.52
CA LEU A 228 30.17 -23.37 25.33
C LEU A 228 30.52 -22.32 24.26
N MET A 229 29.76 -21.22 24.16
CA MET A 229 30.15 -20.07 23.32
C MET A 229 31.47 -19.44 23.75
N HIS A 230 31.66 -19.19 25.05
CA HIS A 230 32.92 -18.63 25.55
C HIS A 230 34.10 -19.57 25.25
N TYR A 231 33.89 -20.87 25.40
CA TYR A 231 34.90 -21.88 25.05
C TYR A 231 35.20 -21.90 23.55
N LEU A 232 34.17 -21.83 22.70
CA LEU A 232 34.34 -21.74 21.25
C LEU A 232 35.17 -20.51 20.88
N CYS A 233 34.82 -19.32 21.37
CA CYS A 233 35.58 -18.09 21.09
C CYS A 233 37.04 -18.22 21.53
N LYS A 234 37.30 -18.79 22.72
CA LYS A 234 38.65 -19.08 23.20
C LYS A 234 39.40 -20.02 22.25
N LEU A 235 38.76 -21.13 21.85
CA LEU A 235 39.35 -22.13 20.96
C LEU A 235 39.68 -21.53 19.59
N LEU A 236 38.77 -20.74 19.02
CA LEU A 236 38.99 -20.04 17.75
C LEU A 236 40.16 -19.06 17.89
N ALA A 237 40.21 -18.24 18.94
CA ALA A 237 41.31 -17.30 19.15
C ALA A 237 42.68 -17.97 19.31
N GLU A 238 42.74 -19.14 19.95
CA GLU A 238 44.00 -19.87 20.19
C GLU A 238 44.47 -20.72 19.00
N LYS A 239 43.54 -21.23 18.18
CA LYS A 239 43.85 -22.24 17.16
C LYS A 239 43.58 -21.81 15.72
N MET A 240 42.63 -20.89 15.52
CA MET A 240 42.13 -20.47 14.21
C MET A 240 41.73 -18.98 14.24
N PRO A 241 42.67 -18.06 14.57
CA PRO A 241 42.35 -16.64 14.76
C PRO A 241 41.82 -15.96 13.49
N GLU A 242 42.11 -16.49 12.31
CA GLU A 242 41.58 -16.06 11.00
C GLU A 242 40.06 -16.21 10.87
N LEU A 243 39.43 -16.98 11.76
CA LEU A 243 37.98 -17.17 11.79
C LEU A 243 37.27 -16.11 12.64
N LEU A 244 37.99 -15.31 13.43
CA LEU A 244 37.39 -14.34 14.34
C LEU A 244 36.69 -13.18 13.63
N ASP A 245 37.02 -12.93 12.37
CA ASP A 245 36.40 -11.89 11.54
C ASP A 245 35.53 -12.48 10.40
N PHE A 246 34.92 -13.64 10.64
CA PHE A 246 33.99 -14.28 9.70
C PHE A 246 32.76 -13.42 9.39
N ASP A 247 32.37 -12.53 10.30
CA ASP A 247 31.27 -11.58 10.12
C ASP A 247 31.52 -10.62 8.95
N LYS A 248 32.78 -10.33 8.63
CA LYS A 248 33.15 -9.54 7.45
C LYS A 248 32.85 -10.24 6.12
N ASP A 249 32.65 -11.56 6.14
CA ASP A 249 32.20 -12.30 4.96
C ASP A 249 30.68 -12.19 4.76
N LEU A 250 29.92 -11.66 5.74
CA LEU A 250 28.45 -11.72 5.84
C LEU A 250 27.80 -10.34 5.95
N VAL A 251 28.37 -9.32 5.30
CA VAL A 251 28.01 -7.90 5.46
C VAL A 251 26.53 -7.63 5.15
N HIS A 252 25.93 -8.37 4.22
CA HIS A 252 24.54 -8.15 3.80
C HIS A 252 23.53 -8.96 4.60
N LEU A 253 23.98 -9.85 5.48
CA LEU A 253 23.11 -10.77 6.21
C LEU A 253 22.11 -10.03 7.12
N GLU A 254 22.54 -8.96 7.80
CA GLU A 254 21.64 -8.13 8.63
C GLU A 254 20.63 -7.33 7.79
N GLY A 255 21.05 -6.85 6.62
CA GLY A 255 20.14 -6.17 5.68
C GLY A 255 19.08 -7.14 5.15
N ALA A 256 19.51 -8.33 4.75
CA ALA A 256 18.62 -9.40 4.31
C ALA A 256 17.67 -9.84 5.42
N SER A 257 18.11 -9.81 6.69
CA SER A 257 17.32 -10.29 7.83
C SER A 257 16.06 -9.49 8.11
N LYS A 258 15.98 -8.27 7.56
CA LYS A 258 14.89 -7.31 7.74
C LYS A 258 13.88 -7.35 6.57
N ILE A 259 14.13 -8.15 5.53
CA ILE A 259 13.30 -8.21 4.34
C ILE A 259 12.32 -9.37 4.48
N GLN A 260 11.03 -9.05 4.42
CA GLN A 260 9.96 -10.05 4.47
C GLN A 260 9.64 -10.55 3.06
N LEU A 261 9.90 -11.84 2.77
CA LEU A 261 9.62 -12.41 1.44
C LEU A 261 8.14 -12.28 1.04
N LYS A 262 7.23 -12.33 2.02
CA LYS A 262 5.79 -12.19 1.75
C LYS A 262 5.47 -10.78 1.23
N ALA A 263 5.97 -9.75 1.89
CA ALA A 263 5.81 -8.36 1.45
C ALA A 263 6.44 -8.15 0.06
N LEU A 264 7.64 -8.71 -0.16
CA LEU A 264 8.31 -8.67 -1.46
C LEU A 264 7.48 -9.33 -2.58
N ALA A 265 6.81 -10.45 -2.30
CA ALA A 265 5.92 -11.12 -3.24
C ALA A 265 4.66 -10.30 -3.54
N GLU A 266 4.08 -9.67 -2.51
CA GLU A 266 2.92 -8.79 -2.64
C GLU A 266 3.25 -7.53 -3.46
N GLU A 267 4.41 -6.92 -3.22
CA GLU A 267 4.94 -5.79 -4.02
C GLU A 267 5.16 -6.19 -5.48
N MET A 268 5.79 -7.35 -5.72
CA MET A 268 6.00 -7.86 -7.08
C MET A 268 4.66 -8.08 -7.81
N GLN A 269 3.68 -8.66 -7.12
CA GLN A 269 2.34 -8.84 -7.66
C GLN A 269 1.63 -7.51 -7.93
N ALA A 270 1.82 -6.52 -7.07
CA ALA A 270 1.24 -5.19 -7.24
C ALA A 270 1.79 -4.49 -8.49
N VAL A 271 3.10 -4.59 -8.74
CA VAL A 271 3.73 -4.05 -9.95
C VAL A 271 3.21 -4.74 -11.21
N SER A 272 3.15 -6.07 -11.24
CA SER A 272 2.61 -6.81 -12.40
C SER A 272 1.15 -6.46 -12.68
N LYS A 273 0.30 -6.43 -11.65
CA LYS A 273 -1.12 -6.04 -11.79
C LYS A 273 -1.29 -4.58 -12.19
N GLY A 274 -0.39 -3.70 -11.74
CA GLY A 274 -0.37 -2.30 -12.16
C GLY A 274 -0.11 -2.18 -13.67
N LEU A 275 0.87 -2.94 -14.18
CA LEU A 275 1.18 -3.00 -15.60
C LEU A 275 0.02 -3.57 -16.43
N GLU A 276 -0.62 -4.66 -15.98
CA GLU A 276 -1.81 -5.21 -16.64
C GLU A 276 -2.94 -4.16 -16.77
N LYS A 277 -3.15 -3.34 -15.72
CA LYS A 277 -4.15 -2.27 -15.76
C LYS A 277 -3.79 -1.16 -16.75
N VAL A 278 -2.50 -0.89 -16.92
CA VAL A 278 -2.00 0.07 -17.92
C VAL A 278 -2.31 -0.44 -19.33
N GLU A 279 -2.01 -1.72 -19.62
CA GLU A 279 -2.32 -2.36 -20.91
C GLU A 279 -3.83 -2.35 -21.20
N GLN A 280 -4.64 -2.68 -20.20
CA GLN A 280 -6.10 -2.66 -20.31
C GLN A 280 -6.64 -1.27 -20.62
N GLU A 281 -6.18 -0.23 -19.92
CA GLU A 281 -6.66 1.13 -20.17
C GLU A 281 -6.13 1.68 -21.51
N LEU A 282 -4.91 1.33 -21.93
CA LEU A 282 -4.42 1.68 -23.26
C LEU A 282 -5.37 1.13 -24.33
N THR A 283 -5.67 -0.17 -24.27
CA THR A 283 -6.59 -0.84 -25.20
C THR A 283 -8.00 -0.25 -25.15
N ALA A 284 -8.54 0.00 -23.95
CA ALA A 284 -9.87 0.58 -23.80
C ALA A 284 -9.94 2.02 -24.34
N SER A 285 -8.83 2.75 -24.28
CA SER A 285 -8.77 4.15 -24.70
C SER A 285 -8.78 4.36 -26.21
N ASP A 286 -8.57 3.34 -27.03
CA ASP A 286 -8.60 3.42 -28.49
C ASP A 286 -9.93 3.99 -29.02
N ASN A 287 -11.03 3.74 -28.29
CA ASN A 287 -12.37 4.18 -28.67
C ASN A 287 -12.77 5.54 -28.06
N ASP A 288 -11.89 6.22 -27.32
CA ASP A 288 -12.21 7.49 -26.65
C ASP A 288 -12.20 8.71 -27.58
N GLY A 289 -11.73 8.57 -28.81
CA GLY A 289 -11.57 9.66 -29.76
C GLY A 289 -10.39 10.60 -29.42
N ALA A 290 -10.44 11.81 -29.97
CA ALA A 290 -9.29 12.73 -29.96
C ALA A 290 -8.83 13.16 -28.54
N ILE A 291 -9.72 13.14 -27.56
CA ILE A 291 -9.42 13.57 -26.18
C ILE A 291 -8.35 12.70 -25.51
N SER A 292 -8.28 11.40 -25.84
CA SER A 292 -7.30 10.47 -25.27
C SER A 292 -6.07 10.26 -26.16
N SER A 293 -5.95 10.94 -27.31
CA SER A 293 -4.84 10.73 -28.25
C SER A 293 -3.46 11.05 -27.63
N GLY A 294 -3.35 12.14 -26.87
CA GLY A 294 -2.14 12.50 -26.12
C GLY A 294 -1.83 11.47 -25.03
N PHE A 295 -2.86 11.06 -24.28
CA PHE A 295 -2.77 10.04 -23.24
C PHE A 295 -2.24 8.71 -23.77
N GLN A 296 -2.81 8.20 -24.87
CA GLN A 296 -2.37 6.95 -25.52
C GLN A 296 -0.90 7.00 -25.89
N LYS A 297 -0.44 8.12 -26.48
CA LYS A 297 0.95 8.28 -26.89
C LYS A 297 1.91 8.23 -25.71
N VAL A 298 1.62 8.97 -24.63
CA VAL A 298 2.46 8.97 -23.42
C VAL A 298 2.42 7.61 -22.75
N LEU A 299 1.24 6.98 -22.68
CA LEU A 299 1.06 5.69 -22.04
C LEU A 299 1.79 4.56 -22.77
N LYS A 300 1.78 4.56 -24.10
CA LYS A 300 2.51 3.60 -24.91
C LYS A 300 4.03 3.67 -24.68
N ASN A 301 4.59 4.87 -24.67
CA ASN A 301 6.02 5.07 -24.39
C ASN A 301 6.41 4.58 -22.98
N PHE A 302 5.53 4.83 -22.00
CA PHE A 302 5.71 4.32 -20.64
C PHE A 302 5.66 2.79 -20.62
N LEU A 303 4.66 2.19 -21.27
CA LEU A 303 4.47 0.74 -21.31
C LEU A 303 5.68 0.01 -21.92
N ASP A 304 6.22 0.50 -23.04
CA ASP A 304 7.41 -0.09 -23.70
C ASP A 304 8.60 -0.20 -22.72
N THR A 305 8.79 0.81 -21.87
CA THR A 305 9.88 0.83 -20.87
C THR A 305 9.52 -0.01 -19.65
N ALA A 306 8.29 0.11 -19.16
CA ALA A 306 7.82 -0.57 -17.96
C ALA A 306 7.77 -2.10 -18.15
N GLU A 307 7.36 -2.59 -19.32
CA GLU A 307 7.38 -4.02 -19.64
C GLU A 307 8.79 -4.61 -19.56
N ALA A 308 9.79 -3.90 -20.09
CA ALA A 308 11.18 -4.35 -20.05
C ALA A 308 11.71 -4.44 -18.61
N GLU A 309 11.42 -3.41 -17.80
CA GLU A 309 11.78 -3.39 -16.38
C GLU A 309 11.10 -4.51 -15.58
N VAL A 310 9.79 -4.70 -15.76
CA VAL A 310 9.04 -5.76 -15.09
C VAL A 310 9.53 -7.14 -15.51
N ARG A 311 9.81 -7.38 -16.79
CA ARG A 311 10.41 -8.65 -17.26
C ARG A 311 11.77 -8.91 -16.62
N SER A 312 12.64 -7.90 -16.56
CA SER A 312 13.93 -7.99 -15.87
C SER A 312 13.76 -8.31 -14.38
N LEU A 313 12.79 -7.68 -13.73
CA LEU A 313 12.51 -7.87 -12.32
C LEU A 313 11.92 -9.24 -12.01
N ILE A 314 11.05 -9.77 -12.88
CA ILE A 314 10.54 -11.16 -12.79
C ILE A 314 11.70 -12.15 -12.87
N SER A 315 12.64 -11.98 -13.81
CA SER A 315 13.81 -12.86 -13.92
C SER A 315 14.64 -12.84 -12.63
N LEU A 316 14.96 -11.64 -12.13
CA LEU A 316 15.71 -11.48 -10.87
C LEU A 316 14.96 -12.10 -9.69
N TYR A 317 13.65 -11.89 -9.61
CA TYR A 317 12.82 -12.47 -8.56
C TYR A 317 12.87 -14.01 -8.60
N SER A 318 12.73 -14.63 -9.77
CA SER A 318 12.84 -16.09 -9.91
C SER A 318 14.23 -16.61 -9.57
N GLU A 319 15.29 -15.93 -10.02
CA GLU A 319 16.68 -16.31 -9.73
C GLU A 319 17.00 -16.27 -8.24
N VAL A 320 16.43 -15.33 -7.50
CA VAL A 320 16.69 -15.16 -6.06
C VAL A 320 15.74 -16.03 -5.23
N VAL A 321 14.43 -15.98 -5.51
CA VAL A 321 13.41 -16.56 -4.64
C VAL A 321 13.22 -18.06 -4.89
N SER A 322 13.34 -18.56 -6.12
CA SER A 322 13.17 -20.00 -6.38
C SER A 322 14.24 -20.85 -5.68
N PRO A 323 15.54 -20.50 -5.71
CA PRO A 323 16.54 -21.22 -4.93
C PRO A 323 16.33 -21.08 -3.44
N LEU A 324 15.81 -19.95 -2.94
CA LEU A 324 15.52 -19.78 -1.51
C LEU A 324 14.34 -20.60 -1.04
N GLN A 325 13.27 -20.70 -1.83
CA GLN A 325 12.14 -21.56 -1.54
C GLN A 325 12.54 -23.04 -1.63
N ALA A 326 13.35 -23.42 -2.63
CA ALA A 326 13.91 -24.76 -2.73
C ALA A 326 14.84 -25.06 -1.54
N LEU A 327 15.67 -24.10 -1.13
CA LEU A 327 16.51 -24.21 0.06
C LEU A 327 15.62 -24.35 1.29
N GLN A 328 14.59 -23.53 1.45
CA GLN A 328 13.63 -23.60 2.56
C GLN A 328 12.91 -24.95 2.60
N LEU A 329 12.46 -25.49 1.47
CA LEU A 329 11.84 -26.82 1.38
C LEU A 329 12.83 -27.95 1.66
N PHE A 330 14.07 -27.85 1.17
CA PHE A 330 15.15 -28.78 1.47
C PHE A 330 15.51 -28.75 2.97
N ILE A 331 15.51 -27.56 3.55
CA ILE A 331 15.76 -27.27 4.98
C ILE A 331 14.60 -27.74 5.85
N SER A 332 13.35 -27.54 5.43
CA SER A 332 12.15 -27.98 6.15
C SER A 332 12.00 -29.49 6.09
N SER A 333 12.36 -30.13 4.98
CA SER A 333 12.37 -31.60 4.85
C SER A 333 13.59 -32.24 5.54
N MET A 334 14.71 -31.54 5.64
CA MET A 334 15.90 -31.93 6.41
C MET A 334 16.01 -31.22 7.76
N ASN A 335 14.95 -30.73 8.40
CA ASN A 335 15.04 -30.22 9.78
C ASN A 335 16.18 -29.16 10.02
N CYS A 336 16.72 -28.49 8.99
CA CYS A 336 17.99 -27.73 9.02
C CYS A 336 17.76 -26.25 8.72
N CYS A 337 17.20 -25.48 9.65
CA CYS A 337 16.78 -24.08 9.48
C CYS A 337 17.92 -23.11 9.08
N LEU A 338 18.21 -22.90 7.80
CA LEU A 338 19.18 -21.89 7.33
C LEU A 338 18.57 -20.55 6.90
N LEU A 339 17.25 -20.37 6.89
CA LEU A 339 16.66 -19.12 6.39
C LEU A 339 15.40 -18.61 7.09
N VAL A 340 14.87 -19.33 8.08
CA VAL A 340 13.68 -18.85 8.82
C VAL A 340 14.00 -17.63 9.70
N PHE A 341 15.26 -17.48 10.14
CA PHE A 341 15.67 -16.37 11.01
C PHE A 341 16.02 -15.06 10.27
N VAL A 342 16.29 -15.15 8.96
CA VAL A 342 16.58 -13.97 8.10
C VAL A 342 15.29 -13.45 7.43
N LEU A 343 14.19 -14.20 7.45
CA LEU A 343 12.99 -13.84 6.68
C LEU A 343 11.72 -13.68 7.53
N ASN A 344 11.81 -13.83 8.85
CA ASN A 344 10.66 -13.68 9.78
C ASN A 344 11.00 -12.90 11.06
N LEU A 345 11.81 -11.83 10.93
CA LEU A 345 11.78 -10.73 11.89
C LEU A 345 11.25 -9.46 11.19
#